data_AF-A0A2M8GI30-F1
#
_entry.id   AF-A0A2M8GI30-F1
#
_cell.length_a   1.000
_cell.length_b   1.000
_cell.length_c   1.000
_cell.angle_alpha   90.00
_cell.angle_beta   90.00
_cell.angle_gamma   90.00
#
_symmetry.space_group_name_H-M   'P 1'
#
loop_
_entity.id
_entity.type
_entity.pdbx_description
1 polymer ?
#
loop_
_entity_poly.entity_id
_entity_poly.type
_entity_poly.pdbx_seq_one_letter_code
_entity_poly.pdbx_strand_id
1 'polypeptide(L)' 'MIKKVTFFGSSEVVTGSDVYDSAFRTAKLLAQEGYEVINGGGPGVMKASSEGAKAGGGKVMGIT' A
#
# COMPACT_ATOMS: atom_id res chain seq x y z
N MET A 1 -12.02 7.82 15.57
CA MET A 1 -11.43 8.37 14.33
C MET A 1 -10.90 7.22 13.49
N ILE A 2 -11.19 7.17 12.18
CA ILE A 2 -10.67 6.12 11.29
C ILE A 2 -9.21 6.43 10.96
N LYS A 3 -8.32 5.46 11.18
CA LYS A 3 -6.86 5.59 10.96
C LYS A 3 -6.26 4.50 10.09
N LYS A 4 -7.06 3.54 9.63
CA LYS A 4 -6.62 2.40 8.82
C LYS A 4 -7.25 2.49 7.44
N VAL A 5 -6.46 2.27 6.40
CA VAL A 5 -6.92 2.26 5.00
C VAL A 5 -6.52 0.94 4.37
N THR A 6 -7.51 0.19 3.89
CA THR A 6 -7.30 -1.11 3.25
C THR A 6 -7.15 -0.96 1.74
N PHE A 7 -6.13 -1.58 1.17
CA PHE A 7 -5.85 -1.64 -0.26
C PHE A 7 -6.27 -2.99 -0.82
N PHE A 8 -7.09 -2.95 -1.88
CA PHE A 8 -7.41 -4.10 -2.72
C PHE A 8 -6.95 -3.84 -4.15
N GLY A 9 -6.57 -4.90 -4.85
CA GLY A 9 -6.16 -4.83 -6.25
C GLY A 9 -5.53 -6.13 -6.72
N SER A 10 -5.26 -6.22 -8.02
CA SER A 10 -4.71 -7.44 -8.63
C SER A 10 -3.33 -7.80 -8.07
N SER A 11 -3.13 -9.11 -7.88
CA SER A 11 -1.86 -9.73 -7.51
C SER A 11 -0.86 -9.80 -8.68
N GLU A 12 -1.31 -9.57 -9.91
CA GLU A 12 -0.52 -9.73 -11.14
C GLU A 12 0.11 -8.42 -11.63
N VAL A 13 -0.20 -7.29 -10.96
CA VAL A 13 0.38 -5.99 -11.29
C VAL A 13 1.90 -6.01 -11.09
N VAL A 14 2.65 -5.57 -12.09
CA VAL A 14 4.13 -5.56 -12.07
C VAL A 14 4.69 -4.18 -11.73
N THR A 15 5.87 -4.14 -11.12
CA THR A 15 6.61 -2.90 -10.84
C THR A 15 6.84 -2.10 -12.14
N GLY A 16 6.70 -0.77 -12.06
CA GLY A 16 6.82 0.14 -13.20
C GLY A 16 5.56 0.24 -14.07
N SER A 17 4.49 -0.50 -13.76
CA SER A 17 3.17 -0.22 -14.32
C SER A 17 2.52 0.96 -13.62
N ASP A 18 1.65 1.67 -14.33
CA ASP A 18 0.92 2.83 -13.78
C ASP A 18 0.13 2.48 -12.51
N VAL A 19 -0.44 1.27 -12.44
CA VAL A 19 -1.21 0.80 -11.28
C VAL A 19 -0.29 0.57 -10.08
N TYR A 20 0.87 -0.04 -10.29
CA TYR A 20 1.85 -0.27 -9.22
C TYR A 20 2.33 1.06 -8.65
N ASP A 21 2.76 1.97 -9.53
CA ASP A 21 3.31 3.26 -9.14
C ASP A 21 2.26 4.13 -8.45
N SER A 22 1.01 4.07 -8.90
CA SER A 22 -0.09 4.80 -8.26
C SER A 22 -0.44 4.22 -6.89
N ALA A 23 -0.48 2.90 -6.73
CA ALA A 23 -0.70 2.26 -5.43
C ALA A 23 0.43 2.59 -4.44
N PHE A 24 1.68 2.56 -4.90
CA PHE A 24 2.85 2.97 -4.12
C PHE A 24 2.76 4.43 -3.67
N ARG A 25 2.56 5.38 -4.60
CA ARG A 25 2.47 6.81 -4.29
C ARG A 25 1.32 7.12 -3.33
N THR A 26 0.17 6.50 -3.54
CA THR A 26 -1.01 6.68 -2.68
C THR A 26 -0.73 6.19 -1.26
N ALA A 27 -0.17 4.99 -1.11
CA ALA A 27 0.16 4.45 0.21
C ALA A 27 1.24 5.27 0.93
N LYS A 28 2.22 5.82 0.20
CA LYS A 28 3.22 6.72 0.75
C LYS A 28 2.60 7.99 1.32
N LEU A 29 1.70 8.64 0.58
CA LEU A 29 0.99 9.84 1.03
C LEU A 29 0.15 9.57 2.28
N LEU A 30 -0.62 8.47 2.27
CA LEU A 30 -1.42 8.07 3.43
C LEU A 30 -0.55 7.82 4.67
N ALA A 31 0.59 7.16 4.51
CA ALA A 31 1.53 6.92 5.60
C ALA A 31 2.10 8.23 6.17
N GLN A 32 2.44 9.20 5.31
CA GLN A 32 2.94 10.53 5.72
C GLN A 32 1.89 11.31 6.53
N GLU A 33 0.61 11.12 6.22
CA GLU A 33 -0.52 11.70 6.98
C GLU A 33 -0.91 10.90 8.24
N GLY A 34 -0.12 9.87 8.58
CA GLY A 34 -0.31 9.07 9.78
C GLY A 34 -1.44 8.06 9.72
N TYR A 35 -1.80 7.59 8.51
CA TYR A 35 -2.67 6.42 8.32
C TYR A 35 -1.84 5.14 8.32
N GLU A 36 -2.42 4.07 8.86
CA GLU A 36 -1.90 2.71 8.75
C GLU A 36 -2.48 2.03 7.50
N VAL A 37 -1.61 1.43 6.69
CA VAL A 37 -2.00 0.72 5.46
C VAL A 37 -2.28 -0.74 5.78
N ILE A 38 -3.41 -1.26 5.29
CA ILE A 38 -3.81 -2.66 5.45
C ILE A 38 -3.94 -3.30 4.06
N ASN A 39 -3.50 -4.53 3.88
CA ASN A 39 -3.70 -5.29 2.64
C ASN A 39 -3.65 -6.81 2.89
N GLY A 40 -3.66 -7.62 1.84
CA GLY A 40 -3.57 -9.08 1.93
C GLY A 40 -2.14 -9.67 1.98
N GLY A 41 -1.10 -8.84 2.06
CA GLY A 41 0.30 -9.30 2.16
C GLY A 41 0.92 -9.93 0.91
N GLY A 42 0.18 -9.99 -0.21
CA GLY A 42 0.61 -10.64 -1.45
C GLY A 42 1.37 -9.74 -2.45
N PRO A 43 1.58 -10.22 -3.69
CA PRO A 43 2.20 -9.45 -4.77
C PRO A 43 1.27 -8.37 -5.35
N GLY A 44 1.70 -7.69 -6.42
CA GLY A 44 0.92 -6.68 -7.10
C GLY A 44 0.62 -5.46 -6.24
N VAL A 45 -0.64 -5.03 -6.23
CA VAL A 45 -1.09 -3.83 -5.50
C VAL A 45 -0.82 -3.93 -3.98
N MET A 46 -0.87 -5.13 -3.42
CA MET A 46 -0.56 -5.36 -2.00
C MET A 46 0.92 -5.08 -1.71
N LYS A 47 1.82 -5.58 -2.55
CA LYS A 47 3.25 -5.28 -2.43
C LYS A 47 3.51 -3.78 -2.63
N ALA A 48 2.93 -3.17 -3.68
CA ALA A 48 3.09 -1.75 -3.97
C ALA A 48 2.64 -0.85 -2.80
N SER A 49 1.47 -1.13 -2.22
CA SER A 49 0.97 -0.39 -1.07
C SER A 49 1.84 -0.60 0.18
N SER A 50 2.39 -1.80 0.38
CA SER A 50 3.31 -2.06 1.51
C SER A 50 4.62 -1.32 1.39
N GLU A 51 5.21 -1.29 0.20
CA GLU A 51 6.43 -0.54 -0.06
C GLU A 51 6.19 0.96 0.04
N GLY A 52 5.06 1.45 -0.49
CA GLY A 52 4.66 2.85 -0.39
C GLY A 52 4.51 3.30 1.06
N ALA A 53 3.78 2.52 1.88
CA ALA A 53 3.60 2.82 3.30
C ALA A 53 4.93 2.91 4.06
N LYS A 54 5.84 1.94 3.83
CA LYS A 54 7.18 1.92 4.44
C LYS A 54 8.02 3.12 3.97
N ALA A 55 7.97 3.47 2.69
CA ALA A 55 8.66 4.64 2.14
C ALA A 55 8.11 5.97 2.67
N GLY A 56 6.86 5.99 3.14
CA GLY A 56 6.25 7.12 3.85
C GLY A 56 6.54 7.16 5.35
N GLY A 57 7.29 6.18 5.89
CA GLY A 57 7.56 6.06 7.32
C GLY A 57 6.37 5.58 8.17
N GLY A 58 5.32 5.06 7.52
CA GLY A 58 4.09 4.60 8.18
C GLY A 58 4.10 3.12 8.54
N LYS A 59 3.01 2.69 9.17
CA LYS A 59 2.76 1.28 9.51
C LYS A 59 2.01 0.59 8.36
N VAL A 60 2.34 -0.68 8.14
CA VAL A 60 1.59 -1.56 7.23
C VAL A 60 1.38 -2.92 7.86
N MET A 61 0.18 -3.50 7.67
CA MET A 61 -0.18 -4.84 8.10
C MET A 61 -0.81 -5.64 6.94
N GLY A 62 -0.24 -6.83 6.68
CA GLY A 62 -0.84 -7.82 5.80
C GLY A 62 -1.73 -8.77 6.60
N ILE A 63 -2.93 -9.07 6.09
CA ILE A 63 -3.84 -10.08 6.63
C ILE A 63 -3.82 -11.28 5.67
N THR A 64 -3.28 -12.41 6.12
CA THR A 64 -3.06 -13.62 5.32
C THR A 64 -3.90 -14.78 5.80
#